data_AF-A0A2S6QDL9-F1
#
_entry.id   AF-A0A2S6QDL9-F1
#
_cell.length_a   1.000
_cell.length_b   1.000
_cell.length_c   1.000
_cell.angle_alpha   90.00
_cell.angle_beta   90.00
_cell.angle_gamma   90.00
#
_symmetry.space_group_name_H-M   'P 1'
#
loop_
_entity.id
_entity.type
_entity.pdbx_description
1 polymer ?
#
loop_
_entity_poly.entity_id
_entity_poly.type
_entity_poly.pdbx_seq_one_letter_code
_entity_poly.pdbx_strand_id
1 'polypeptide(L)'
;MALRNKSRLRNTLKKLSSLALGDDDPHASAQEALDFLSMMAGKKPVMILGRGYNEQEWIKGVLQIAAELKLHTVEGPFWDASADSGAGSLLPRWYLDHTRAAFAEYRAWYICRARDVAKEVAEICETEVITVEQEARLLNYPECCVRAHYDRAANYQGIWLDLLRRKADGDEVKAMELLAGNQSLDPETDEDLKRLEVSMRTISVPFTSINACDACVDGGPDAPANVKSLEGRELARVIDEGLLRALG
;
A
#
# COMPACT_ATOMS: atom_id res chain seq x y z
N MET A 1 22.26 -18.97 3.52
CA MET A 1 22.72 -18.78 2.13
C MET A 1 23.28 -17.37 1.97
N ALA A 2 24.46 -17.19 1.40
CA ALA A 2 25.02 -15.86 1.17
C ALA A 2 24.22 -15.11 0.09
N LEU A 3 23.75 -13.89 0.37
CA LEU A 3 23.17 -13.01 -0.64
C LEU A 3 24.23 -12.70 -1.69
N ARG A 4 24.05 -13.19 -2.93
CA ARG A 4 25.00 -12.99 -4.05
C ARG A 4 25.35 -11.52 -4.31
N ASN A 5 24.50 -10.58 -3.89
CA ASN A 5 24.63 -9.14 -4.15
C ASN A 5 24.71 -8.26 -2.89
N LYS A 6 25.18 -8.79 -1.73
CA LYS A 6 25.19 -8.06 -0.46
C LYS A 6 25.89 -6.68 -0.54
N SER A 7 27.04 -6.57 -1.19
CA SER A 7 27.76 -5.29 -1.33
C SER A 7 26.96 -4.24 -2.09
N ARG A 8 26.30 -4.65 -3.19
CA ARG A 8 25.41 -3.78 -3.97
C ARG A 8 24.24 -3.29 -3.14
N LEU A 9 23.58 -4.17 -2.37
CA LEU A 9 22.47 -3.81 -1.48
C LEU A 9 22.91 -2.82 -0.40
N ARG A 10 24.07 -3.02 0.23
CA ARG A 10 24.62 -2.07 1.22
C ARG A 10 24.94 -0.70 0.62
N ASN A 11 25.49 -0.67 -0.59
CA ASN A 11 25.79 0.60 -1.26
C ASN A 11 24.50 1.34 -1.65
N THR A 12 23.47 0.62 -2.09
CA THR A 12 22.15 1.22 -2.32
C THR A 12 21.54 1.74 -1.02
N LEU A 13 21.60 0.98 0.07
CA LEU A 13 21.11 1.43 1.38
C LEU A 13 21.78 2.75 1.79
N LYS A 14 23.10 2.89 1.63
CA LYS A 14 23.79 4.16 1.93
C LYS A 14 23.25 5.34 1.13
N LYS A 15 22.90 5.13 -0.15
CA LYS A 15 22.29 6.17 -0.97
C LYS A 15 20.89 6.51 -0.46
N LEU A 16 20.06 5.50 -0.19
CA LEU A 16 18.71 5.69 0.36
C LEU A 16 18.74 6.43 1.70
N SER A 17 19.59 6.00 2.64
CA SER A 17 19.74 6.67 3.93
C SER A 17 20.22 8.11 3.84
N SER A 18 20.92 8.49 2.75
CA SER A 18 21.32 9.89 2.54
C SER A 18 20.19 10.80 2.05
N LEU A 19 19.09 10.21 1.53
CA LEU A 19 17.89 10.96 1.14
C LEU A 19 17.02 11.32 2.34
N ALA A 20 17.03 10.49 3.38
CA ALA A 20 16.22 10.64 4.60
C ALA A 20 16.89 11.51 5.69
N LEU A 21 17.86 12.36 5.31
CA LEU A 21 18.56 13.23 6.27
C LEU A 21 17.62 14.34 6.74
N GLY A 22 16.97 14.11 7.88
CA GLY A 22 16.04 15.07 8.49
C GLY A 22 14.58 14.60 8.55
N ASP A 23 14.30 13.33 8.25
CA ASP A 23 12.96 12.77 8.44
C ASP A 23 12.57 12.81 9.93
N ASP A 24 11.39 13.34 10.22
CA ASP A 24 10.82 13.35 11.58
C ASP A 24 10.52 11.92 12.07
N ASP A 25 10.17 11.01 11.15
CA ASP A 25 10.01 9.58 11.42
C ASP A 25 10.99 8.74 10.58
N PRO A 26 12.14 8.33 11.15
CA PRO A 26 13.11 7.50 10.46
C PRO A 26 12.61 6.08 10.17
N HIS A 27 11.51 5.63 10.81
CA HIS A 27 10.95 4.31 10.58
C HIS A 27 10.31 4.20 9.20
N ALA A 28 9.58 5.23 8.75
CA ALA A 28 8.91 5.24 7.45
C ALA A 28 9.90 5.09 6.28
N SER A 29 10.94 5.91 6.25
CA SER A 29 11.97 5.83 5.20
C SER A 29 12.85 4.58 5.31
N ALA A 30 13.10 4.07 6.53
CA ALA A 30 13.75 2.77 6.70
C ALA A 30 12.91 1.62 6.13
N GLN A 31 11.59 1.66 6.29
CA GLN A 31 10.68 0.63 5.80
C GLN A 31 10.56 0.68 4.27
N GLU A 32 10.47 1.87 3.68
CA GLU A 32 10.55 2.05 2.22
C GLU A 32 11.91 1.59 1.66
N ALA A 33 13.01 1.88 2.36
CA ALA A 33 14.33 1.40 1.96
C ALA A 33 14.40 -0.13 1.99
N LEU A 34 13.83 -0.78 3.00
CA LEU A 34 13.76 -2.24 3.06
C LEU A 34 12.92 -2.83 1.92
N ASP A 35 11.82 -2.19 1.54
CA ASP A 35 11.00 -2.60 0.40
C ASP A 35 11.76 -2.48 -0.93
N PHE A 36 12.48 -1.38 -1.15
CA PHE A 36 13.33 -1.18 -2.32
C PHE A 36 14.42 -2.25 -2.40
N LEU A 37 15.09 -2.52 -1.28
CA LEU A 37 16.15 -3.54 -1.18
C LEU A 37 15.60 -4.96 -1.36
N SER A 38 14.39 -5.23 -0.86
CA SER A 38 13.67 -6.49 -1.09
C SER A 38 13.37 -6.71 -2.56
N MET A 39 12.98 -5.66 -3.28
CA MET A 39 12.77 -5.72 -4.72
C MET A 39 14.07 -5.94 -5.49
N MET A 40 15.14 -5.22 -5.13
CA MET A 40 16.47 -5.46 -5.72
C MET A 40 16.97 -6.89 -5.49
N ALA A 41 16.74 -7.45 -4.29
CA ALA A 41 17.09 -8.81 -3.95
C ALA A 41 16.23 -9.86 -4.69
N GLY A 42 15.13 -9.45 -5.33
CA GLY A 42 14.19 -10.33 -6.01
C GLY A 42 13.28 -11.10 -5.05
N LYS A 43 13.06 -10.55 -3.86
CA LYS A 43 12.13 -11.09 -2.86
C LYS A 43 10.73 -10.51 -3.02
N LYS A 44 10.65 -9.26 -3.49
CA LYS A 44 9.42 -8.54 -3.82
C LYS A 44 9.43 -8.21 -5.32
N PRO A 45 8.39 -8.56 -6.12
CA PRO A 45 8.39 -8.23 -7.55
C PRO A 45 8.38 -6.72 -7.83
N VAL A 46 7.59 -5.96 -7.06
CA VAL A 46 7.34 -4.53 -7.25
C VAL A 46 7.51 -3.78 -5.93
N MET A 47 8.27 -2.68 -5.95
CA MET A 47 8.20 -1.65 -4.91
C MET A 47 7.27 -0.53 -5.38
N ILE A 48 6.34 -0.11 -4.52
CA ILE A 48 5.49 1.06 -4.76
C ILE A 48 6.11 2.23 -4.03
N LEU A 49 6.26 3.35 -4.73
CA LEU A 49 6.76 4.62 -4.22
C LEU A 49 5.69 5.70 -4.42
N GLY A 50 5.57 6.63 -3.47
CA GLY A 50 4.61 7.74 -3.54
C GLY A 50 3.20 7.39 -3.07
N ARG A 51 3.00 6.20 -2.49
CA ARG A 51 1.75 5.77 -1.84
C ARG A 51 2.02 5.54 -0.37
N GLY A 52 1.52 6.43 0.50
CA GLY A 52 1.79 6.41 1.95
C GLY A 52 2.86 7.43 2.33
N TYR A 53 4.14 7.11 2.12
CA TYR A 53 5.23 8.06 2.27
C TYR A 53 5.40 8.85 0.96
N ASN A 54 5.01 10.12 0.96
CA ASN A 54 4.88 10.94 -0.25
C ASN A 54 5.76 12.20 -0.20
N GLU A 55 6.96 12.06 0.35
CA GLU A 55 7.94 13.14 0.41
C GLU A 55 8.61 13.34 -0.95
N GLN A 56 8.51 14.55 -1.50
CA GLN A 56 8.92 14.83 -2.89
C GLN A 56 10.41 14.61 -3.13
N GLU A 57 11.25 15.01 -2.17
CA GLU A 57 12.71 14.83 -2.28
C GLU A 57 13.10 13.36 -2.17
N TRP A 58 12.40 12.60 -1.32
CA TRP A 58 12.55 11.15 -1.24
C TRP A 58 12.18 10.48 -2.57
N ILE A 59 11.01 10.79 -3.13
CA ILE A 59 10.53 10.21 -4.39
C ILE A 59 11.53 10.45 -5.52
N LYS A 60 11.95 11.71 -5.72
CA LYS A 60 12.93 12.07 -6.75
C LYS A 60 14.24 11.31 -6.56
N GLY A 61 14.75 11.24 -5.33
CA GLY A 61 15.99 10.54 -5.02
C GLY A 61 15.90 9.03 -5.26
N VAL A 62 14.82 8.38 -4.85
CA VAL A 62 14.61 6.95 -5.09
C VAL A 62 14.49 6.65 -6.59
N LEU A 63 13.77 7.49 -7.35
CA LEU A 63 13.66 7.36 -8.81
C LEU A 63 15.02 7.52 -9.50
N GLN A 64 15.86 8.47 -9.05
CA GLN A 64 17.23 8.62 -9.55
C GLN A 64 18.07 7.37 -9.27
N ILE A 65 18.01 6.83 -8.05
CA ILE A 65 18.70 5.59 -7.69
C ILE A 65 18.21 4.43 -8.57
N ALA A 66 16.91 4.33 -8.83
CA ALA A 66 16.34 3.31 -9.70
C ALA A 66 16.88 3.40 -11.14
N ALA A 67 16.95 4.61 -11.69
CA ALA A 67 17.50 4.89 -13.01
C ALA A 67 18.99 4.52 -13.10
N GLU A 68 19.80 4.92 -12.12
CA GLU A 68 21.24 4.56 -12.04
C GLU A 68 21.45 3.04 -11.99
N LEU A 69 20.55 2.32 -11.32
CA LEU A 69 20.58 0.87 -11.20
C LEU A 69 19.99 0.15 -12.42
N LYS A 70 19.48 0.89 -13.41
CA LYS A 70 18.79 0.40 -14.62
C LYS A 70 17.58 -0.48 -14.27
N LEU A 71 16.85 -0.11 -13.23
CA LEU A 71 15.57 -0.72 -12.89
C LEU A 71 14.47 -0.19 -13.81
N HIS A 72 13.37 -0.93 -13.89
CA HIS A 72 12.20 -0.52 -14.64
C HIS A 72 11.27 0.27 -13.73
N THR A 73 10.84 1.44 -14.17
CA THR A 73 9.88 2.28 -13.45
C THR A 73 8.65 2.46 -14.33
N VAL A 74 7.48 2.23 -13.76
CA VAL A 74 6.17 2.54 -14.36
C VAL A 74 5.49 3.56 -13.47
N GLU A 75 5.04 4.67 -14.04
CA GLU A 75 4.17 5.63 -13.36
C GLU A 75 2.71 5.26 -13.67
N GLY A 76 1.84 5.31 -12.67
CA GLY A 76 0.42 5.01 -12.87
C GLY A 76 -0.47 5.40 -11.70
N PRO A 77 -1.78 5.16 -11.81
CA PRO A 77 -2.74 5.41 -10.74
C PRO A 77 -2.46 4.50 -9.55
N PHE A 78 -3.06 4.81 -8.39
CA PHE A 78 -3.04 3.88 -7.26
C PHE A 78 -3.86 2.64 -7.58
N TRP A 79 -3.27 1.47 -7.32
CA TRP A 79 -3.98 0.20 -7.41
C TRP A 79 -5.17 0.14 -6.45
N ASP A 80 -6.30 -0.28 -6.99
CA ASP A 80 -7.57 -0.43 -6.29
C ASP A 80 -8.27 -1.74 -6.71
N ALA A 81 -8.16 -2.77 -5.88
CA ALA A 81 -8.85 -4.06 -6.04
C ALA A 81 -10.20 -4.12 -5.29
N SER A 82 -10.79 -2.99 -4.91
CA SER A 82 -12.08 -2.97 -4.19
C SER A 82 -13.20 -3.70 -4.93
N ALA A 83 -13.26 -3.57 -6.26
CA ALA A 83 -14.28 -4.23 -7.08
C ALA A 83 -14.15 -5.77 -7.10
N ASP A 84 -12.96 -6.31 -6.79
CA ASP A 84 -12.65 -7.75 -6.76
C ASP A 84 -12.78 -8.36 -5.34
N SER A 85 -13.09 -7.55 -4.32
CA SER A 85 -12.99 -7.96 -2.92
C SER A 85 -14.22 -7.67 -2.08
N GLY A 86 -14.53 -8.64 -1.19
CA GLY A 86 -15.63 -8.69 -0.23
C GLY A 86 -16.62 -7.52 -0.27
N ALA A 87 -16.52 -6.61 0.70
CA ALA A 87 -17.47 -5.50 0.83
C ALA A 87 -17.41 -4.50 -0.34
N GLY A 88 -16.27 -4.38 -1.03
CA GLY A 88 -16.09 -3.43 -2.13
C GLY A 88 -16.88 -3.82 -3.38
N SER A 89 -17.05 -5.11 -3.62
CA SER A 89 -17.88 -5.66 -4.70
C SER A 89 -19.37 -5.31 -4.58
N LEU A 90 -19.82 -4.87 -3.39
CA LEU A 90 -21.21 -4.50 -3.10
C LEU A 90 -21.47 -3.00 -3.19
N LEU A 91 -20.44 -2.17 -3.37
CA LEU A 91 -20.60 -0.72 -3.46
C LEU A 91 -21.21 -0.32 -4.81
N PRO A 92 -22.14 0.66 -4.86
CA PRO A 92 -22.70 1.16 -6.11
C PRO A 92 -21.63 1.73 -7.03
N ARG A 93 -21.78 1.48 -8.34
CA ARG A 93 -20.78 1.90 -9.33
C ARG A 93 -20.53 3.40 -9.35
N TRP A 94 -21.59 4.21 -9.24
CA TRP A 94 -21.48 5.68 -9.21
C TRP A 94 -20.64 6.18 -8.02
N TYR A 95 -20.70 5.49 -6.88
CA TYR A 95 -19.93 5.84 -5.69
C TYR A 95 -18.46 5.48 -5.88
N LEU A 96 -18.18 4.27 -6.39
CA LEU A 96 -16.83 3.84 -6.75
C LEU A 96 -16.19 4.79 -7.77
N ASP A 97 -16.91 5.15 -8.84
CA ASP A 97 -16.41 6.08 -9.85
C ASP A 97 -16.12 7.47 -9.26
N HIS A 98 -16.96 7.98 -8.35
CA HIS A 98 -16.69 9.23 -7.64
C HIS A 98 -15.42 9.15 -6.78
N THR A 99 -15.28 8.09 -5.97
CA THR A 99 -14.08 7.92 -5.13
C THR A 99 -12.81 7.79 -5.97
N ARG A 100 -12.85 7.06 -7.10
CA ARG A 100 -11.72 6.96 -8.03
C ARG A 100 -11.38 8.30 -8.67
N ALA A 101 -12.37 9.08 -9.06
CA ALA A 101 -12.17 10.43 -9.59
C ALA A 101 -11.44 11.34 -8.60
N ALA A 102 -11.73 11.22 -7.29
CA ALA A 102 -11.04 11.98 -6.25
C ALA A 102 -9.54 11.66 -6.15
N PHE A 103 -9.12 10.46 -6.59
CA PHE A 103 -7.72 10.04 -6.62
C PHE A 103 -7.07 10.12 -8.02
N ALA A 104 -7.79 10.57 -9.04
CA ALA A 104 -7.36 10.49 -10.44
C ALA A 104 -6.09 11.31 -10.76
N GLU A 105 -5.79 12.35 -9.99
CA GLU A 105 -4.59 13.17 -10.14
C GLU A 105 -3.36 12.61 -9.41
N TYR A 106 -3.58 11.68 -8.46
CA TYR A 106 -2.48 11.08 -7.71
C TYR A 106 -1.80 9.98 -8.53
N ARG A 107 -0.49 9.89 -8.36
CA ARG A 107 0.37 8.95 -9.08
C ARG A 107 1.26 8.21 -8.10
N ALA A 108 1.50 6.94 -8.40
CA ALA A 108 2.53 6.14 -7.78
C ALA A 108 3.57 5.72 -8.82
N TRP A 109 4.75 5.39 -8.33
CA TRP A 109 5.83 4.82 -9.12
C TRP A 109 6.06 3.38 -8.72
N TYR A 110 5.92 2.47 -9.68
CA TYR A 110 6.10 1.05 -9.53
C TYR A 110 7.48 0.65 -10.05
N ILE A 111 8.37 0.29 -9.14
CA ILE A 111 9.77 0.00 -9.45
C ILE A 111 9.98 -1.51 -9.45
N CYS A 112 10.49 -2.02 -10.58
CA CYS A 112 10.62 -3.44 -10.85
C CYS A 112 12.05 -3.78 -11.29
N ARG A 113 12.54 -4.94 -10.88
CA ARG A 113 13.81 -5.48 -11.39
C ARG A 113 13.65 -6.18 -12.73
N ALA A 114 12.53 -6.88 -12.93
CA ALA A 114 12.29 -7.74 -14.08
C ALA A 114 11.40 -7.03 -15.10
N ARG A 115 11.73 -7.18 -16.39
CA ARG A 115 11.07 -6.48 -17.50
C ARG A 115 9.65 -6.98 -17.74
N ASP A 116 9.43 -8.27 -17.58
CA ASP A 116 8.11 -8.92 -17.66
C ASP A 116 7.16 -8.40 -16.58
N VAL A 117 7.63 -8.28 -15.34
CA VAL A 117 6.87 -7.66 -14.25
C VAL A 117 6.52 -6.21 -14.59
N ALA A 118 7.48 -5.43 -15.11
CA ALA A 118 7.20 -4.04 -15.50
C ALA A 118 6.15 -3.92 -16.62
N LYS A 119 6.11 -4.87 -17.56
CA LYS A 119 5.07 -4.91 -18.61
C LYS A 119 3.70 -5.21 -18.02
N GLU A 120 3.62 -6.18 -17.13
CA GLU A 120 2.38 -6.52 -16.43
C GLU A 120 1.86 -5.32 -15.62
N VAL A 121 2.76 -4.63 -14.90
CA VAL A 121 2.41 -3.42 -14.16
C VAL A 121 1.91 -2.31 -15.09
N ALA A 122 2.54 -2.12 -16.26
CA ALA A 122 2.08 -1.13 -17.23
C ALA A 122 0.67 -1.43 -17.74
N GLU A 123 0.35 -2.70 -18.01
CA GLU A 123 -0.99 -3.13 -18.42
C GLU A 123 -2.03 -2.90 -17.32
N ILE A 124 -1.69 -3.19 -16.06
CA ILE A 124 -2.55 -2.89 -14.91
C ILE A 124 -2.79 -1.37 -14.80
N CYS A 125 -1.74 -0.55 -14.94
CA CYS A 125 -1.86 0.90 -14.87
C CYS A 125 -2.66 1.49 -16.04
N GLU A 126 -2.62 0.87 -17.23
CA GLU A 126 -3.39 1.29 -18.41
C GLU A 126 -4.86 0.90 -18.30
N THR A 127 -5.16 -0.29 -17.76
CA THR A 127 -6.53 -0.79 -17.62
C THR A 127 -7.22 -0.31 -16.34
N GLU A 128 -6.45 0.15 -15.35
CA GLU A 128 -6.90 0.48 -13.99
C GLU A 128 -7.58 -0.71 -13.28
N VAL A 129 -7.26 -1.94 -13.70
CA VAL A 129 -7.83 -3.16 -13.14
C VAL A 129 -6.73 -3.99 -12.50
N ILE A 130 -6.90 -4.30 -11.22
CA ILE A 130 -6.07 -5.22 -10.47
C ILE A 130 -6.94 -6.08 -9.55
N THR A 131 -6.59 -7.34 -9.41
CA THR A 131 -7.21 -8.27 -8.46
C THR A 131 -6.41 -8.35 -7.16
N VAL A 132 -7.06 -8.83 -6.09
CA VAL A 132 -6.38 -9.06 -4.80
C VAL A 132 -5.20 -10.01 -4.95
N GLU A 133 -5.35 -11.07 -5.75
CA GLU A 133 -4.30 -12.06 -6.00
C GLU A 133 -3.11 -11.43 -6.73
N GLN A 134 -3.37 -10.63 -7.77
CA GLN A 134 -2.32 -9.93 -8.52
C GLN A 134 -1.54 -8.98 -7.61
N GLU A 135 -2.22 -8.15 -6.83
CA GLU A 135 -1.56 -7.22 -5.91
C GLU A 135 -0.74 -7.95 -4.85
N ALA A 136 -1.32 -9.00 -4.23
CA ALA A 136 -0.63 -9.82 -3.24
C ALA A 136 0.66 -10.42 -3.79
N ARG A 137 0.61 -11.00 -5.01
CA ARG A 137 1.79 -11.54 -5.67
C ARG A 137 2.81 -10.45 -5.99
N LEU A 138 2.40 -9.33 -6.60
CA LEU A 138 3.31 -8.26 -7.04
C LEU A 138 4.01 -7.58 -5.87
N LEU A 139 3.33 -7.45 -4.73
CA LEU A 139 3.89 -6.87 -3.51
C LEU A 139 4.50 -7.90 -2.56
N ASN A 140 4.44 -9.20 -2.89
CA ASN A 140 4.84 -10.30 -2.00
C ASN A 140 4.15 -10.19 -0.61
N TYR A 141 2.87 -9.79 -0.62
CA TYR A 141 2.03 -9.73 0.58
C TYR A 141 1.17 -10.99 0.68
N PRO A 142 0.76 -11.40 1.88
CA PRO A 142 -0.27 -12.40 2.03
C PRO A 142 -1.59 -11.91 1.43
N GLU A 143 -2.22 -12.73 0.60
CA GLU A 143 -3.50 -12.41 -0.01
C GLU A 143 -4.57 -12.06 1.03
N CYS A 144 -4.59 -12.77 2.17
CA CYS A 144 -5.52 -12.49 3.26
C CYS A 144 -5.38 -11.07 3.84
N CYS A 145 -4.17 -10.50 3.86
CA CYS A 145 -3.94 -9.14 4.33
C CYS A 145 -4.34 -8.10 3.28
N VAL A 146 -4.11 -8.37 2.00
CA VAL A 146 -4.57 -7.51 0.89
C VAL A 146 -6.10 -7.49 0.84
N ARG A 147 -6.75 -8.65 0.93
CA ARG A 147 -8.21 -8.77 1.00
C ARG A 147 -8.78 -7.99 2.18
N ALA A 148 -8.22 -8.18 3.37
CA ALA A 148 -8.65 -7.46 4.57
C ALA A 148 -8.43 -5.95 4.47
N HIS A 149 -7.39 -5.48 3.79
CA HIS A 149 -7.21 -4.05 3.51
C HIS A 149 -8.37 -3.49 2.68
N TYR A 150 -8.75 -4.17 1.59
CA TYR A 150 -9.86 -3.74 0.76
C TYR A 150 -11.22 -3.91 1.44
N ASP A 151 -11.42 -4.93 2.27
CA ASP A 151 -12.63 -5.06 3.07
C ASP A 151 -12.78 -3.90 4.06
N ARG A 152 -11.69 -3.50 4.74
CA ARG A 152 -11.69 -2.32 5.61
C ARG A 152 -11.95 -1.03 4.83
N ALA A 153 -11.28 -0.84 3.69
CA ALA A 153 -11.49 0.33 2.84
C ALA A 153 -12.94 0.40 2.35
N ALA A 154 -13.51 -0.72 1.91
CA ALA A 154 -14.88 -0.80 1.46
C ALA A 154 -15.89 -0.62 2.61
N ASN A 155 -15.62 -1.15 3.80
CA ASN A 155 -16.46 -0.89 4.98
C ASN A 155 -16.45 0.59 5.36
N TYR A 156 -15.27 1.23 5.32
CA TYR A 156 -15.15 2.68 5.50
C TYR A 156 -16.01 3.43 4.48
N GLN A 157 -15.90 3.11 3.19
CA GLN A 157 -16.73 3.68 2.14
C GLN A 157 -18.23 3.40 2.35
N GLY A 158 -18.58 2.18 2.78
CA GLY A 158 -19.96 1.78 3.06
C GLY A 158 -20.60 2.60 4.19
N ILE A 159 -19.84 2.93 5.24
CA ILE A 159 -20.33 3.79 6.33
C ILE A 159 -20.65 5.20 5.79
N TRP A 160 -19.77 5.77 4.98
CA TRP A 160 -20.00 7.08 4.37
C TRP A 160 -21.18 7.06 3.41
N LEU A 161 -21.34 6.00 2.63
CA LEU A 161 -22.50 5.81 1.77
C LEU A 161 -23.80 5.68 2.58
N ASP A 162 -23.78 4.96 3.70
CA ASP A 162 -24.94 4.84 4.60
C ASP A 162 -25.34 6.21 5.17
N LEU A 163 -24.37 7.00 5.65
CA LEU A 163 -24.57 8.37 6.14
C LEU A 163 -25.16 9.28 5.05
N LEU A 164 -24.57 9.23 3.86
CA LEU A 164 -25.04 9.98 2.69
C LEU A 164 -26.49 9.61 2.32
N ARG A 165 -26.81 8.32 2.31
CA ARG A 165 -28.17 7.83 2.03
C ARG A 165 -29.17 8.27 3.07
N ARG A 166 -28.81 8.25 4.37
CA ARG A 166 -29.68 8.78 5.43
C ARG A 166 -29.96 10.27 5.24
N LYS A 167 -28.92 11.07 4.96
CA LYS A 167 -29.05 12.50 4.69
C LYS A 167 -29.85 12.82 3.43
N ALA A 168 -29.84 11.90 2.47
CA ALA A 168 -30.64 11.96 1.26
C ALA A 168 -32.06 11.37 1.41
N ASP A 169 -32.47 10.95 2.61
CA ASP A 169 -33.76 10.28 2.86
C ASP A 169 -33.98 9.03 2.00
N GLY A 170 -32.89 8.35 1.62
CA GLY A 170 -32.88 7.17 0.75
C GLY A 170 -32.94 7.46 -0.75
N ASP A 171 -33.03 8.72 -1.18
CA ASP A 171 -33.03 9.10 -2.59
C ASP A 171 -31.60 9.04 -3.17
N GLU A 172 -31.36 8.13 -4.10
CA GLU A 172 -30.03 7.95 -4.71
C GLU A 172 -29.59 9.14 -5.57
N VAL A 173 -30.51 9.83 -6.25
CA VAL A 173 -30.16 11.01 -7.07
C VAL A 173 -29.73 12.14 -6.15
N LYS A 174 -30.49 12.38 -5.08
CA LYS A 174 -30.13 13.36 -4.05
C LYS A 174 -28.80 12.99 -3.38
N ALA A 175 -28.55 11.71 -3.09
CA ALA A 175 -27.27 11.26 -2.54
C ALA A 175 -26.09 11.58 -3.48
N MET A 176 -26.24 11.33 -4.78
CA MET A 176 -25.24 11.68 -5.79
C MET A 176 -24.98 13.19 -5.84
N GLU A 177 -26.03 14.01 -5.77
CA GLU A 177 -25.91 15.48 -5.75
C GLU A 177 -25.20 15.98 -4.48
N LEU A 178 -25.55 15.44 -3.31
CA LEU A 178 -24.91 15.78 -2.04
C LEU A 178 -23.43 15.42 -2.03
N LEU A 179 -23.07 14.25 -2.60
CA LEU A 179 -21.69 13.80 -2.74
C LEU A 179 -20.90 14.72 -3.69
N ALA A 180 -21.47 15.03 -4.87
CA ALA A 180 -20.84 15.93 -5.84
C ALA A 180 -20.67 17.36 -5.28
N GLY A 181 -21.55 17.78 -4.37
CA GLY A 181 -21.47 19.06 -3.66
C GLY A 181 -20.43 19.11 -2.53
N ASN A 182 -19.69 18.02 -2.26
CA ASN A 182 -18.73 17.90 -1.16
C ASN A 182 -19.32 18.31 0.20
N GLN A 183 -20.60 17.97 0.44
CA GLN A 183 -21.23 18.34 1.69
C GLN A 183 -20.57 17.58 2.85
N SER A 184 -20.30 18.27 3.97
CA SER A 184 -19.81 17.61 5.18
C SER A 184 -20.77 16.50 5.61
N LEU A 185 -20.21 15.33 5.87
CA LEU A 185 -20.87 14.19 6.49
C LEU A 185 -20.24 14.01 7.86
N ASP A 186 -21.08 13.91 8.88
CA ASP A 186 -20.65 13.67 10.25
C ASP A 186 -21.32 12.37 10.73
N PRO A 187 -20.61 11.51 11.48
CA PRO A 187 -21.22 10.35 12.13
C PRO A 187 -22.41 10.78 13.00
N GLU A 188 -23.56 10.17 12.80
CA GLU A 188 -24.81 10.57 13.48
C GLU A 188 -25.03 9.81 14.78
N THR A 189 -24.38 8.65 14.92
CA THR A 189 -24.57 7.73 16.05
C THR A 189 -23.24 7.19 16.59
N ASP A 190 -23.25 6.74 17.84
CA ASP A 190 -22.11 6.01 18.44
C ASP A 190 -21.76 4.74 17.65
N GLU A 191 -22.74 4.11 17.01
CA GLU A 191 -22.52 2.94 16.17
C GLU A 191 -21.76 3.31 14.88
N ASP A 192 -22.06 4.46 14.27
CA ASP A 192 -21.29 4.96 13.11
C ASP A 192 -19.84 5.23 13.49
N LEU A 193 -19.61 5.88 14.64
CA LEU A 193 -18.27 6.14 15.18
C LEU A 193 -17.51 4.83 15.40
N LYS A 194 -18.14 3.86 16.07
CA LYS A 194 -17.53 2.55 16.33
C LYS A 194 -17.21 1.79 15.04
N ARG A 195 -18.10 1.82 14.04
CA ARG A 195 -17.85 1.21 12.72
C ARG A 195 -16.67 1.87 12.00
N LEU A 196 -16.55 3.19 12.10
CA LEU A 196 -15.42 3.94 11.52
C LEU A 196 -14.11 3.60 12.22
N GLU A 197 -14.08 3.60 13.55
CA GLU A 197 -12.91 3.22 14.34
C GLU A 197 -12.40 1.83 13.97
N VAL A 198 -13.31 0.86 13.83
CA VAL A 198 -12.93 -0.51 13.41
C VAL A 198 -12.38 -0.52 11.99
N SER A 199 -13.01 0.20 11.05
CA SER A 199 -12.57 0.22 9.64
C SER A 199 -11.23 0.93 9.44
N MET A 200 -10.94 1.93 10.27
CA MET A 200 -9.69 2.70 10.23
C MET A 200 -8.55 2.03 11.01
N ARG A 201 -8.84 1.04 11.85
CA ARG A 201 -7.82 0.34 12.63
C ARG A 201 -6.87 -0.42 11.71
N THR A 202 -5.60 -0.05 11.74
CA THR A 202 -4.50 -0.76 11.08
C THR A 202 -3.51 -1.27 12.11
N ILE A 203 -2.95 -2.45 11.85
CA ILE A 203 -1.88 -3.04 12.65
C ILE A 203 -0.74 -3.33 11.68
N SER A 204 0.25 -2.43 11.66
CA SER A 204 1.43 -2.56 10.82
C SER A 204 2.30 -3.73 11.28
N VAL A 205 2.75 -4.53 10.33
CA VAL A 205 3.62 -5.68 10.58
C VAL A 205 5.07 -5.24 10.45
N PRO A 206 5.90 -5.37 11.50
CA PRO A 206 7.30 -4.91 11.47
C PRO A 206 8.11 -5.51 10.32
N PHE A 207 9.11 -4.78 9.85
CA PHE A 207 9.97 -5.18 8.71
C PHE A 207 9.21 -5.43 7.40
N THR A 208 7.97 -4.95 7.29
CA THR A 208 7.13 -5.02 6.09
C THR A 208 6.28 -3.77 5.98
N SER A 209 5.70 -3.55 4.81
CA SER A 209 4.67 -2.52 4.58
C SER A 209 3.25 -3.15 4.60
N ILE A 210 3.08 -4.27 5.32
CA ILE A 210 1.81 -5.00 5.43
C ILE A 210 1.03 -4.47 6.63
N ASN A 211 -0.27 -4.22 6.42
CA ASN A 211 -1.24 -4.10 7.50
C ASN A 211 -1.90 -5.46 7.72
N ALA A 212 -1.73 -6.06 8.90
CA ALA A 212 -2.24 -7.38 9.21
C ALA A 212 -3.78 -7.45 9.13
N CYS A 213 -4.29 -8.62 8.74
CA CYS A 213 -5.65 -9.02 9.06
C CYS A 213 -5.71 -9.68 10.45
N ASP A 214 -6.91 -9.81 11.02
CA ASP A 214 -7.10 -10.39 12.36
C ASP A 214 -6.49 -11.81 12.47
N ALA A 215 -6.66 -12.64 11.44
CA ALA A 215 -6.06 -13.97 11.40
C ALA A 215 -4.52 -13.94 11.48
N CYS A 216 -3.87 -12.91 10.91
CA CYS A 216 -2.43 -12.73 11.00
C CYS A 216 -1.97 -12.15 12.34
N VAL A 217 -2.82 -11.37 13.00
CA VAL A 217 -2.58 -10.86 14.35
C VAL A 217 -2.64 -12.01 15.36
N ASP A 218 -3.67 -12.84 15.27
CA ASP A 218 -3.94 -13.91 16.23
C ASP A 218 -3.18 -15.21 15.93
N GLY A 219 -2.73 -15.39 14.69
CA GLY A 219 -2.15 -16.64 14.20
C GLY A 219 -0.71 -16.95 14.63
N GLY A 220 -0.08 -16.08 15.43
CA GLY A 220 1.28 -16.30 15.93
C GLY A 220 2.38 -16.29 14.84
N PRO A 221 3.59 -16.79 15.12
CA PRO A 221 4.75 -16.63 14.24
C PRO A 221 4.60 -17.24 12.83
N ASP A 222 3.80 -18.30 12.70
CA ASP A 222 3.58 -19.00 11.44
C ASP A 222 2.47 -18.37 10.59
N ALA A 223 1.80 -17.33 11.09
CA ALA A 223 0.82 -16.61 10.32
C ALA A 223 1.46 -15.95 9.09
N PRO A 224 0.76 -15.89 7.94
CA PRO A 224 1.37 -15.46 6.67
C PRO A 224 2.12 -14.12 6.73
N ALA A 225 1.57 -13.11 7.41
CA ALA A 225 2.23 -11.81 7.52
C ALA A 225 3.46 -11.85 8.44
N ASN A 226 3.42 -12.66 9.50
CA ASN A 226 4.53 -12.82 10.43
C ASN A 226 5.70 -13.59 9.80
N VAL A 227 5.41 -14.56 8.93
CA VAL A 227 6.43 -15.18 8.07
C VAL A 227 7.12 -14.13 7.19
N LYS A 228 6.36 -13.22 6.55
CA LYS A 228 6.95 -12.10 5.78
C LYS A 228 7.77 -11.14 6.63
N SER A 229 7.33 -10.86 7.85
CA SER A 229 8.11 -10.08 8.83
C SER A 229 9.46 -10.71 9.12
N LEU A 230 9.49 -12.03 9.38
CA LEU A 230 10.73 -12.76 9.63
C LEU A 230 11.66 -12.76 8.40
N GLU A 231 11.12 -12.92 7.20
CA GLU A 231 11.87 -12.80 5.94
C GLU A 231 12.49 -11.40 5.77
N GLY A 232 11.72 -10.34 6.04
CA GLY A 232 12.17 -8.94 5.98
C GLY A 232 13.24 -8.63 7.03
N ARG A 233 13.04 -9.09 8.27
CA ARG A 233 13.99 -8.94 9.37
C ARG A 233 15.33 -9.61 9.05
N GLU A 234 15.30 -10.82 8.51
CA GLU A 234 16.51 -11.53 8.09
C GLU A 234 17.23 -10.77 6.97
N LEU A 235 16.49 -10.25 5.98
CA LEU A 235 17.09 -9.44 4.92
C LEU A 235 17.76 -8.18 5.49
N ALA A 236 17.09 -7.44 6.37
CA ALA A 236 17.64 -6.26 7.02
C ALA A 236 18.94 -6.60 7.77
N ARG A 237 18.92 -7.65 8.60
CA ARG A 237 20.09 -8.15 9.35
C ARG A 237 21.24 -8.53 8.43
N VAL A 238 20.98 -9.23 7.33
CA VAL A 238 22.05 -9.62 6.40
C VAL A 238 22.64 -8.41 5.66
N ILE A 239 21.84 -7.38 5.37
CA ILE A 239 22.33 -6.17 4.70
C ILE A 239 23.14 -5.31 5.66
N ASP A 240 22.51 -4.81 6.73
CA ASP A 240 23.13 -3.85 7.65
C ASP A 240 22.43 -3.82 9.02
N GLU A 241 23.21 -3.88 10.10
CA GLU A 241 22.71 -3.81 11.49
C GLU A 241 22.05 -2.46 11.82
N GLY A 242 22.43 -1.37 11.14
CA GLY A 242 21.79 -0.07 11.33
C GLY A 242 20.35 -0.05 10.82
N LEU A 243 20.11 -0.67 9.65
CA LEU A 243 18.76 -0.83 9.10
C LEU A 243 17.89 -1.70 10.00
N LEU A 244 18.44 -2.79 10.55
CA LEU A 244 17.73 -3.64 11.51
C LEU A 244 17.24 -2.83 12.71
N ARG A 245 18.11 -2.03 13.34
CA ARG A 245 17.77 -1.21 14.52
C ARG A 245 16.78 -0.08 14.21
N ALA A 246 16.84 0.50 13.01
CA ALA A 246 15.91 1.55 12.60
C ALA A 246 14.45 1.07 12.50
N LEU A 247 14.25 -0.24 12.34
CA LEU A 247 12.94 -0.87 12.16
C LEU A 247 12.43 -1.62 13.40
N GLY A 248 13.23 -1.72 14.48
CA GLY A 248 12.87 -2.42 15.72
C GLY A 248 14.02 -3.16 16.41
#